data_AF-A0A3B8HU94-F1
#
_entry.id   AF-A0A3B8HU94-F1
#
_cell.length_a   1.000
_cell.length_b   1.000
_cell.length_c   1.000
_cell.angle_alpha   90.00
_cell.angle_beta   90.00
_cell.angle_gamma   90.00
#
_symmetry.space_group_name_H-M   'P 1'
#
loop_
_entity.id
_entity.type
_entity.pdbx_description
1 polymer ?
#
loop_
_entity_poly.entity_id
_entity_poly.type
_entity_poly.pdbx_seq_one_letter_code
_entity_poly.pdbx_strand_id
1 'polypeptide(L)' 'MGWDKVPLLCFQEIEVTYALPLCIRVLVLVNTEKSQDEIRHIYLKEAQRLRQDLNPS' A
#
# COMPACT_ATOMS: atom_id res chain seq x y z
N MET A 1 4.66 18.87 -1.07
CA MET A 1 4.09 17.75 -1.85
C MET A 1 2.87 18.30 -2.56
N GLY A 2 2.92 18.50 -3.88
CA GLY A 2 1.88 19.24 -4.65
C GLY A 2 0.59 18.44 -4.90
N TRP A 3 0.04 17.80 -3.87
CA TRP A 3 -1.18 16.97 -3.94
C TRP A 3 -2.43 17.73 -3.50
N ASP A 4 -2.45 19.04 -3.70
CA ASP A 4 -3.50 19.93 -3.16
C ASP A 4 -4.89 19.70 -3.78
N LYS A 5 -4.95 19.02 -4.93
CA LYS A 5 -6.19 18.73 -5.68
C LYS A 5 -6.52 17.24 -5.77
N VAL A 6 -5.68 16.37 -5.22
CA VAL A 6 -5.92 14.92 -5.26
C VAL A 6 -6.98 14.60 -4.20
N PRO A 7 -8.11 13.95 -4.54
CA PRO A 7 -9.08 13.55 -3.55
C PRO A 7 -8.46 12.49 -2.63
N LEU A 8 -8.55 12.71 -1.32
CA LEU A 8 -8.02 11.81 -0.30
C LEU A 8 -9.17 11.20 0.49
N LEU A 9 -9.06 9.91 0.75
CA LEU A 9 -9.94 9.19 1.66
C LEU A 9 -9.10 8.47 2.70
N CYS A 10 -9.58 8.45 3.94
CA CYS A 10 -8.96 7.72 5.03
C CYS A 10 -9.98 6.76 5.64
N PHE A 11 -9.52 5.57 5.96
CA PHE A 11 -10.33 4.53 6.57
C PHE A 11 -9.58 3.92 7.74
N GLN A 12 -10.33 3.48 8.75
CA GLN A 12 -9.77 2.61 9.77
C GLN A 12 -9.71 1.19 9.19
N GLU A 13 -8.53 0.57 9.26
CA GLU A 13 -8.36 -0.83 8.93
C GLU A 13 -9.14 -1.71 9.91
N ILE A 14 -9.62 -2.86 9.43
CA ILE A 14 -10.22 -3.87 10.28
C ILE A 14 -9.25 -4.30 11.40
N GLU A 15 -9.73 -4.34 12.62
CA GLU A 15 -8.96 -4.82 13.77
C GLU A 15 -8.93 -6.35 13.75
N VAL A 16 -7.75 -6.92 13.52
CA VAL A 16 -7.52 -8.37 13.50
C VAL A 16 -6.50 -8.71 14.57
N THR A 17 -6.77 -9.77 15.33
CA THR A 17 -5.81 -10.31 16.30
C THR A 17 -4.48 -10.62 15.60
N TYR A 18 -3.37 -10.14 16.15
CA TYR A 18 -2.01 -10.25 15.56
C TYR A 18 -1.77 -9.44 14.29
N ALA A 19 -2.63 -8.46 13.97
CA ALA A 19 -2.35 -7.50 12.91
C ALA A 19 -1.06 -6.71 13.17
N LEU A 20 -0.40 -6.27 12.10
CA LEU A 20 0.78 -5.43 12.19
C LEU A 20 0.41 -4.08 12.84
N PRO A 21 0.96 -3.74 14.02
CA PRO A 21 0.64 -2.49 14.69
C PRO A 21 1.23 -1.30 13.94
N LEU A 22 0.59 -0.13 14.08
CA LEU A 22 1.06 1.15 13.51
C LEU A 22 1.30 1.09 11.98
N CYS A 23 0.52 0.27 11.28
CA CYS A 23 0.64 0.08 9.84
C CYS A 23 -0.24 1.07 9.07
N ILE A 24 0.38 1.90 8.23
CA ILE A 24 -0.33 2.76 7.28
C ILE A 24 -0.36 2.06 5.92
N ARG A 25 -1.55 1.96 5.33
CA ARG A 25 -1.74 1.45 3.97
C ARG A 25 -2.21 2.58 3.07
N VAL A 26 -1.72 2.59 1.84
CA VAL A 26 -2.10 3.57 0.82
C VAL A 26 -2.57 2.82 -0.42
N LEU A 27 -3.80 3.10 -0.83
CA LEU A 27 -4.29 2.74 -2.15
C LEU A 27 -4.21 3.98 -3.04
N VAL A 28 -3.50 3.88 -4.16
CA VAL A 28 -3.43 4.95 -5.16
C VAL A 28 -4.16 4.49 -6.40
N LEU A 29 -5.28 5.15 -6.71
CA LEU A 29 -5.92 5.03 -8.01
C LEU A 29 -5.18 5.96 -8.97
N VAL A 30 -4.50 5.38 -9.96
CA VAL A 30 -3.70 6.11 -10.94
C VAL A 30 -4.17 5.75 -12.35
N ASN A 31 -4.32 6.76 -13.20
CA ASN A 31 -4.50 6.54 -14.63
C ASN A 31 -3.14 6.20 -15.24
N THR A 32 -3.00 5.00 -15.79
CA THR A 32 -1.75 4.52 -16.37
C THR A 32 -2.03 3.56 -17.52
N GLU A 33 -1.10 3.48 -18.46
CA GLU A 33 -1.13 2.50 -19.57
C GLU A 33 -0.46 1.17 -19.20
N LYS A 34 0.17 1.11 -18.01
CA LYS A 34 0.81 -0.10 -17.52
C LYS A 34 -0.19 -1.22 -17.29
N SER A 35 0.19 -2.45 -17.63
CA SER A 35 -0.57 -3.63 -17.24
C SER A 35 -0.41 -3.90 -15.74
N GLN A 36 -1.30 -4.74 -15.21
CA GLN A 36 -1.38 -5.00 -13.77
C GLN A 36 -0.09 -5.62 -13.20
N ASP A 37 0.58 -6.48 -13.97
CA ASP A 37 1.83 -7.15 -13.62
C ASP A 37 3.05 -6.22 -13.63
N GLU A 38 2.96 -5.08 -14.33
CA GLU A 38 4.00 -4.04 -14.30
C GLU A 38 3.93 -3.13 -13.07
N ILE A 39 2.84 -3.21 -12.30
CA ILE A 39 2.64 -2.39 -11.10
C ILE A 39 3.51 -2.93 -9.95
N ARG A 40 4.41 -2.08 -9.46
CA ARG A 40 5.26 -2.40 -8.30
C ARG A 40 4.62 -1.92 -7.02
N HIS A 41 4.07 -2.84 -6.24
CA HIS A 41 3.57 -2.56 -4.90
C HIS A 41 4.72 -2.49 -3.91
N ILE A 42 4.83 -1.37 -3.17
CA ILE A 42 5.95 -1.10 -2.27
C ILE A 42 5.54 -1.38 -0.82
N TYR A 43 6.28 -2.26 -0.16
CA TYR A 43 6.13 -2.56 1.27
C TYR A 43 7.42 -2.17 1.99
N LEU A 44 7.31 -1.33 3.02
CA LEU A 44 8.45 -0.77 3.75
C LEU A 44 8.44 -1.24 5.20
N LYS A 45 9.62 -1.34 5.82
CA LYS A 45 9.80 -1.74 7.23
C LYS A 45 9.10 -3.08 7.49
N GLU A 46 8.47 -3.24 8.65
CA GLU A 46 7.73 -4.46 9.03
C GLU A 46 6.60 -4.84 8.06
N ALA A 47 6.11 -3.91 7.23
CA ALA A 47 5.06 -4.22 6.25
C ALA A 47 5.55 -5.16 5.14
N GLN A 48 6.87 -5.30 4.94
CA GLN A 48 7.45 -6.31 4.03
C GLN A 48 6.99 -7.74 4.35
N ARG A 49 6.66 -8.02 5.62
CA ARG A 49 6.19 -9.34 6.06
C ARG A 49 4.77 -9.66 5.59
N LEU A 50 4.00 -8.64 5.17
CA LEU A 50 2.62 -8.80 4.69
C LEU A 50 2.54 -9.36 3.26
N ARG A 51 3.61 -9.23 2.48
CA ARG A 51 3.73 -9.75 1.10
C ARG A 51 5.11 -10.34 0.87
N GLN A 52 5.36 -11.48 1.50
CA GLN A 52 6.63 -12.21 1.36
C GLN A 52 6.87 -12.69 -0.07
N ASP A 53 5.80 -12.87 -0.84
CA ASP A 53 5.82 -13.20 -2.27
C ASP A 53 6.39 -12.08 -3.16
N LEU A 54 6.47 -10.84 -2.66
CA LEU A 54 7.01 -9.70 -3.38
C LEU A 54 8.42 -9.29 -2.95
N ASN A 55 8.98 -9.94 -1.92
CA ASN A 55 10.35 -9.67 -1.52
C ASN A 55 11.30 -10.44 -2.43
N PRO A 56 12.16 -9.78 -3.22
CA PRO A 56 13.25 -10.47 -3.88
C PRO A 56 14.22 -10.99 -2.79
N SER A 57 14.58 -12.27 -2.88
CA SER A 57 15.61 -12.91 -2.04
C SER A 57 16.94 -12.17 -2.09
#